data_AF-A0A4Y2QNG6-F1
#
_entry.id   AF-A0A4Y2QNG6-F1
#
_cell.length_a   1.000
_cell.length_b   1.000
_cell.length_c   1.000
_cell.angle_alpha   90.00
_cell.angle_beta   90.00
_cell.angle_gamma   90.00
#
_symmetry.space_group_name_H-M   'P 1'
#
loop_
_entity.id
_entity.type
_entity.pdbx_description
1 polymer ?
#
loop_
_entity_poly.entity_id
_entity_poly.type
_entity_poly.pdbx_seq_one_letter_code
_entity_poly.pdbx_strand_id
1 'polypeptide(L)'
;MMDSSRSAQRAVIQFLHAEGEHASQIYRRMKEVYGEQCLARCTIFRWCQGYEAGRVKIKNLQLPGQAQVVSNSARILSVDELIRQNLWITTRKNFC
;
A
#
# COMPACT_ATOMS: atom_id res chain seq x y z
N MET A 1 -4.10 0.79 18.83
CA MET A 1 -3.69 2.01 18.12
C MET A 1 -3.39 1.60 16.68
N MET A 2 -4.22 2.03 15.72
CA MET A 2 -4.02 1.71 14.30
C MET A 2 -2.73 2.36 13.82
N ASP A 3 -1.92 1.67 13.02
CA ASP A 3 -0.73 2.30 12.44
C ASP A 3 -1.17 3.42 11.49
N SER A 4 -0.89 4.66 11.89
CA SER A 4 -1.18 5.87 11.12
C SER A 4 -0.06 6.20 10.12
N SER A 5 0.90 5.30 9.93
CA SER A 5 1.97 5.49 8.97
C SER A 5 1.43 5.81 7.57
N ARG A 6 2.15 6.66 6.84
CA ARG A 6 1.82 7.03 5.46
C ARG A 6 1.73 5.81 4.53
N SER A 7 2.48 4.75 4.85
CA SER A 7 2.44 3.48 4.11
C SER A 7 1.15 2.71 4.37
N ALA A 8 0.70 2.63 5.63
CA ALA A 8 -0.57 2.01 5.99
C ALA A 8 -1.76 2.73 5.34
N GLN A 9 -1.78 4.07 5.41
CA GLN A 9 -2.82 4.88 4.75
C GLN A 9 -2.85 4.67 3.23
N ARG A 10 -1.70 4.53 2.57
CA ARG A 10 -1.61 4.24 1.13
C ARG A 10 -2.11 2.84 0.76
N ALA A 11 -1.86 1.84 1.61
CA ALA A 11 -2.39 0.49 1.42
C ALA A 11 -3.92 0.48 1.52
N VAL A 12 -4.50 1.22 2.47
CA VAL A 12 -5.96 1.36 2.60
C VAL A 12 -6.57 2.06 1.39
N ILE A 13 -5.95 3.14 0.90
CA ILE A 13 -6.39 3.81 -0.33
C ILE A 13 -6.38 2.84 -1.52
N GLN A 14 -5.33 2.03 -1.65
CA GLN A 14 -5.22 1.04 -2.73
C GLN A 14 -6.29 -0.05 -2.63
N PHE A 15 -6.57 -0.53 -1.42
CA PHE A 15 -7.61 -1.53 -1.16
C PHE A 15 -9.00 -1.01 -1.56
N LEU A 16 -9.39 0.17 -1.04
CA LEU A 16 -10.70 0.77 -1.34
C LEU A 16 -10.85 1.12 -2.83
N HIS A 17 -9.75 1.52 -3.48
CA HIS A 17 -9.75 1.74 -4.93
C HIS A 17 -9.94 0.44 -5.72
N ALA A 18 -9.32 -0.66 -5.29
CA ALA A 18 -9.49 -1.97 -5.92
C ALA A 18 -10.91 -2.53 -5.73
N GLU A 19 -11.60 -2.16 -4.65
CA GLU A 19 -13.04 -2.43 -4.47
C GLU A 19 -13.94 -1.61 -5.43
N GLY A 20 -13.36 -0.70 -6.23
CA GLY A 20 -14.09 0.13 -7.19
C GLY A 20 -14.72 1.38 -6.58
N GLU A 21 -14.29 1.80 -5.38
CA GLU A 21 -14.84 3.01 -4.77
C GLU A 21 -14.34 4.29 -5.44
N HIS A 22 -15.25 5.24 -5.62
CA HIS A 22 -14.90 6.56 -6.13
C HIS A 22 -14.03 7.32 -5.12
N ALA A 23 -13.06 8.11 -5.62
CA ALA A 23 -12.08 8.83 -4.79
C ALA A 23 -12.71 9.73 -3.70
N SER A 24 -13.91 10.26 -3.93
CA SER A 24 -14.67 11.02 -2.93
C SER A 24 -15.13 10.16 -1.75
N GLN A 25 -15.55 8.93 -2.02
CA GLN A 25 -15.98 7.97 -1.00
C GLN A 25 -14.79 7.46 -0.19
N ILE A 26 -13.67 7.19 -0.87
CA ILE A 26 -12.40 6.82 -0.25
C ILE A 26 -11.97 7.91 0.74
N TYR A 27 -12.03 9.19 0.35
CA TYR A 27 -11.69 10.29 1.26
C TYR A 27 -12.57 10.33 2.52
N ARG A 28 -13.88 10.09 2.38
CA ARG A 28 -14.81 10.07 3.51
C ARG A 28 -14.46 8.97 4.51
N ARG A 29 -14.23 7.74 4.03
CA ARG A 29 -13.83 6.60 4.87
C ARG A 29 -12.46 6.78 5.50
N MET A 30 -11.49 7.32 4.75
CA MET A 30 -10.16 7.65 5.26
C MET A 30 -10.24 8.66 6.41
N LYS A 31 -11.11 9.66 6.30
CA LYS A 31 -11.29 10.67 7.35
C LYS A 31 -12.00 10.11 8.58
N GLU A 32 -12.91 9.15 8.43
CA GLU A 32 -13.55 8.44 9.54
C GLU A 32 -12.55 7.58 10.32
N VAL A 33 -11.63 6.90 9.63
CA VAL A 33 -10.64 5.99 10.26
C VAL A 33 -9.45 6.73 10.87
N TYR A 34 -8.87 7.71 10.15
CA TYR A 34 -7.63 8.38 10.54
C TYR A 34 -7.85 9.78 11.15
N GLY A 35 -9.06 10.33 11.07
CA GLY A 35 -9.39 11.64 11.63
C GLY A 35 -8.46 12.74 11.12
N GLU A 36 -7.84 13.46 12.05
CA GLU A 36 -6.88 14.53 11.74
C GLU A 36 -5.58 14.03 11.10
N GLN A 37 -5.23 12.76 11.32
CA GLN A 37 -4.03 12.16 10.74
C GLN A 37 -4.24 11.68 9.31
N CYS A 38 -5.46 11.81 8.78
CA CYS A 38 -5.80 11.45 7.41
C CYS A 38 -4.96 12.25 6.40
N LEU A 39 -4.45 11.56 5.38
CA LEU A 39 -3.83 12.21 4.23
C LEU A 39 -4.77 13.26 3.60
N ALA A 40 -4.17 14.33 3.10
CA ALA A 40 -4.91 15.41 2.45
C ALA A 40 -5.73 14.88 1.26
N ARG A 41 -6.91 15.47 1.05
CA ARG A 41 -7.83 15.08 -0.04
C ARG A 41 -7.15 15.07 -1.40
N CYS A 42 -6.34 16.10 -1.70
CA CYS A 42 -5.59 16.18 -2.96
C CYS A 42 -4.57 15.03 -3.14
N THR A 43 -3.95 14.56 -2.06
CA THR A 43 -3.03 13.42 -2.07
C THR A 43 -3.79 12.13 -2.39
N ILE A 44 -4.93 11.89 -1.75
CA ILE A 44 -5.76 10.71 -1.97
C ILE A 44 -6.26 10.65 -3.42
N PHE A 45 -6.75 11.77 -3.96
CA PHE A 45 -7.20 11.86 -5.35
C PHE A 45 -6.07 11.57 -6.35
N ARG A 46 -4.86 12.13 -6.12
CA ARG A 46 -3.68 11.82 -6.94
C ARG A 46 -3.31 10.34 -6.90
N TRP A 47 -3.44 9.67 -5.75
CA TRP A 47 -3.19 8.24 -5.64
C TRP A 47 -4.22 7.42 -6.41
N CYS A 48 -5.50 7.72 -6.29
CA CYS A 48 -6.57 7.06 -7.04
C CYS A 48 -6.34 7.18 -8.56
N GLN A 49 -6.09 8.39 -9.05
CA GLN A 49 -5.76 8.63 -10.47
C GLN A 49 -4.50 7.88 -10.92
N GLY A 50 -3.50 7.75 -10.04
CA GLY A 50 -2.30 6.99 -10.33
C GLY A 50 -2.53 5.48 -10.47
N TYR A 51 -3.54 4.92 -9.79
CA TYR A 51 -3.89 3.50 -9.87
C TYR A 51 -4.71 3.17 -11.13
N GLU A 52 -5.62 4.05 -11.55
CA GLU A 52 -6.33 3.95 -12.85
C GLU A 52 -5.36 3.86 -14.04
N ALA A 53 -4.23 4.58 -13.95
CA ALA A 53 -3.18 4.55 -14.97
C ALA A 53 -2.27 3.29 -14.92
N GLY A 54 -2.63 2.24 -14.18
CA GLY A 54 -1.89 0.98 -14.14
C GLY A 54 -0.67 0.96 -13.20
N ARG A 55 -0.60 1.81 -12.16
CA ARG A 55 0.44 1.70 -11.12
C ARG A 55 0.22 0.48 -10.22
N VAL A 56 0.59 -0.69 -10.71
CA VAL A 56 0.75 -1.92 -9.89
C VAL A 56 2.05 -1.89 -9.05
N LYS A 57 2.92 -0.88 -9.24
CA LYS A 57 4.19 -0.75 -8.52
C LYS A 57 4.04 0.12 -7.26
N ILE A 58 3.89 -0.54 -6.11
CA ILE A 58 3.96 0.03 -4.74
C ILE A 58 5.35 0.63 -4.42
N LYS A 59 6.38 0.39 -5.24
CA LYS A 59 7.66 1.08 -5.11
C LYS A 59 7.49 2.51 -5.61
N ASN A 60 7.77 3.50 -4.74
CA ASN A 60 7.82 4.91 -5.13
C ASN A 60 8.58 5.00 -6.46
N LEU A 61 7.92 5.48 -7.52
CA LEU A 61 8.57 5.80 -8.78
C LEU A 61 9.78 6.66 -8.40
N GLN A 62 11.00 6.18 -8.62
CA GLN A 62 12.19 6.96 -8.33
C GLN A 62 12.05 8.26 -9.10
N LEU A 63 11.92 9.36 -8.35
CA LEU A 63 11.89 10.69 -8.92
C LEU A 63 13.16 10.87 -9.75
N PRO A 64 13.12 11.60 -10.87
CA PRO A 64 14.33 11.88 -11.63
C PRO A 64 15.30 12.63 -10.70
N GLY A 65 16.35 11.93 -10.22
CA GLY A 65 17.28 12.43 -9.21
C GLY A 65 17.57 11.49 -8.03
N GLN A 66 16.82 10.40 -7.84
CA GLN A 66 17.18 9.42 -6.81
C GLN A 66 18.18 8.42 -7.39
N ALA A 67 19.45 8.54 -6.99
CA ALA A 67 20.51 7.61 -7.37
C ALA A 67 20.02 6.17 -7.15
N GLN A 68 20.09 5.39 -8.23
CA GLN A 68 19.74 3.98 -8.26
C GLN A 68 20.83 3.20 -7.51
N VAL A 69 20.85 3.33 -6.18
CA VAL A 69 21.58 2.41 -5.34
C VAL A 69 20.89 1.07 -5.54
N VAL A 70 21.58 0.21 -6.30
CA VAL A 70 21.35 -1.22 -6.46
C VAL A 70 21.04 -1.80 -5.09
N SER A 71 19.76 -1.76 -4.72
CA SER A 71 19.23 -2.41 -3.54
C SER A 71 19.02 -3.85 -3.93
N ASN A 72 20.16 -4.52 -4.02
CA ASN A 72 20.40 -5.91 -3.71
C ASN A 72 19.18 -6.80 -4.00
N SER A 73 19.09 -7.32 -5.23
CA SER A 73 18.11 -8.33 -5.62
C SER A 73 18.01 -9.46 -4.58
N ALA A 74 19.12 -9.80 -3.92
CA ALA A 74 19.16 -10.76 -2.82
C ALA A 74 18.23 -10.39 -1.65
N ARG A 75 18.11 -9.10 -1.31
CA ARG A 75 17.25 -8.62 -0.21
C ARG A 75 15.77 -8.57 -0.61
N ILE A 76 15.48 -8.35 -1.89
CA ILE A 76 14.10 -8.43 -2.41
C ILE A 76 13.66 -9.89 -2.43
N LEU A 77 14.52 -10.80 -2.89
CA LEU A 77 14.26 -12.25 -2.88
C LEU A 77 14.09 -12.78 -1.45
N SER A 78 14.90 -12.33 -0.48
CA SER A 78 14.77 -12.78 0.91
C SER A 78 13.45 -12.35 1.55
N VAL A 79 12.92 -11.17 1.19
CA VAL A 79 11.61 -10.71 1.68
C VAL A 79 10.47 -11.49 1.00
N ASP A 80 10.58 -11.79 -0.29
CA ASP A 80 9.59 -12.58 -1.04
C ASP A 80 9.49 -14.02 -0.51
N GLU A 81 10.64 -14.63 -0.18
CA GLU A 81 10.71 -15.95 0.44
C GLU A 81 10.08 -15.97 1.84
N LEU A 82 10.33 -14.94 2.66
CA LEU A 82 9.73 -14.80 3.98
C LEU A 82 8.20 -14.64 3.92
N ILE A 83 7.68 -13.94 2.90
CA ILE A 83 6.23 -13.80 2.67
C ILE A 83 5.63 -15.13 2.25
N ARG A 84 6.27 -15.89 1.34
CA ARG A 84 5.83 -17.24 0.94
C ARG A 84 5.80 -18.20 2.13
N GLN A 85 6.81 -18.16 3.00
CA GLN A 85 6.86 -19.01 4.19
C GLN A 85 5.73 -18.68 5.19
N ASN A 86 5.44 -17.40 5.41
CA ASN A 86 4.33 -16.99 6.28
C ASN A 86 2.96 -17.40 5.74
N LEU A 87 2.74 -17.38 4.42
CA LEU A 87 1.48 -17.81 3.82
C LEU A 87 1.24 -19.33 3.96
N TRP A 88 2.29 -20.15 3.90
CA TRP A 88 2.15 -21.60 4.09
C TRP A 88 1.86 -21.98 5.56
N ILE A 89 2.46 -21.26 6.51
CA ILE A 89 2.29 -21.52 7.95
C ILE A 89 0.83 -21.31 8.40
N THR A 90 0.13 -20.34 7.83
CA THR A 90 -1.28 -20.05 8.20
C THR A 90 -2.26 -21.13 7.72
N THR A 91 -1.90 -21.94 6.72
CA THR A 91 -2.77 -23.03 6.23
C THR A 91 -2.62 -24.32 7.04
N ARG A 92 -1.50 -24.52 7.75
CA ARG A 92 -1.21 -25.77 8.49
C ARG A 92 -1.60 -25.76 9.97
N LYS A 93 -2.02 -24.61 10.54
CA LYS A 93 -2.43 -24.51 11.96
C LYS A 93 -3.93 -24.72 12.26
N ASN A 94 -4.74 -25.06 11.25
CA ASN A 94 -6.17 -25.35 11.41
C ASN A 94 -6.56 -26.83 11.17
N PHE A 95 -5.59 -27.74 11.21
CA PHE A 95 -5.86 -29.19 11.27
C PHE A 95 -4.97 -29.82 12.35
N CYS A 96 -5.43 -29.72 13.60
CA CYS A 96 -5.29 -30.67 14.71
C CYS A 96 -6.01 -30.05 15.91
#